data_AF-A0A392N1E7-F1
#
_entry.id   AF-A0A392N1E7-F1
#
_cell.length_a   1.000
_cell.length_b   1.000
_cell.length_c   1.000
_cell.angle_alpha   90.00
_cell.angle_beta   90.00
_cell.angle_gamma   90.00
#
_symmetry.space_group_name_H-M   'P 1'
#
loop_
_entity.id
_entity.type
_entity.pdbx_description
1 polymer ?
#
loop_
_entity_poly.entity_id
_entity_poly.type
_entity_poly.pdbx_seq_one_letter_code
_entity_poly.pdbx_strand_id
1 'polypeptide(L)'
;NLPSFSDSNIIHARRYHFEFVVVCTGKYGDIPLMPTFPRNKGPEVFNGKVLHTIDYCKLDKEATSDLVKGKKVVVVGYKKSAIDLAMECAQANQATTEEYYNSCTTIIVLMSFWDL
;
A
#
# COMPACT_ATOMS: atom_id res chain seq x y z
N ASN A 1 -38.71 -3.44 -31.06
CA ASN A 1 -38.18 -4.75 -30.61
C ASN A 1 -36.66 -4.71 -30.52
N LEU A 2 -36.14 -4.28 -29.36
CA LEU A 2 -35.11 -4.97 -28.57
C LEU A 2 -35.05 -4.26 -27.19
N PRO A 3 -34.69 -4.96 -26.11
CA PRO A 3 -35.35 -4.81 -24.82
C PRO A 3 -34.74 -3.70 -23.96
N SER A 4 -35.62 -3.04 -23.21
CA SER A 4 -35.30 -2.22 -22.04
C SER A 4 -34.52 -3.05 -21.03
N PHE A 5 -33.29 -2.67 -20.76
CA PHE A 5 -32.41 -3.30 -19.78
C PHE A 5 -33.02 -3.13 -18.38
N SER A 6 -33.58 -4.22 -17.87
CA SER A 6 -34.08 -4.34 -16.50
C SER A 6 -32.91 -4.43 -15.50
N ASP A 7 -33.06 -3.67 -14.42
CA ASP A 7 -32.59 -3.91 -13.05
C ASP A 7 -31.18 -4.46 -12.79
N SER A 8 -30.30 -3.57 -12.30
CA SER A 8 -29.45 -3.85 -11.12
C SER A 8 -28.71 -2.58 -10.67
N ASN A 9 -29.02 -2.09 -9.45
CA ASN A 9 -28.37 -1.00 -8.70
C ASN A 9 -28.37 0.39 -9.35
N ILE A 10 -29.48 1.12 -9.20
CA ILE A 10 -29.57 2.54 -9.56
C ILE A 10 -28.73 3.37 -8.58
N ILE A 11 -27.50 3.68 -8.99
CA ILE A 11 -26.74 4.80 -8.46
C ILE A 11 -27.59 6.07 -8.69
N HIS A 12 -28.07 6.69 -7.61
CA HIS A 12 -28.81 7.95 -7.67
C HIS A 12 -27.87 9.09 -8.10
N ALA A 13 -27.60 9.19 -9.39
CA ALA A 13 -26.75 10.23 -9.96
C ALA A 13 -27.54 11.54 -10.01
N ARG A 14 -27.25 12.47 -9.09
CA ARG A 14 -27.79 13.83 -9.11
C ARG A 14 -26.90 14.73 -9.95
N ARG A 15 -27.51 15.50 -10.85
CA ARG A 15 -26.81 16.47 -11.71
C ARG A 15 -27.06 17.87 -11.17
N TYR A 16 -25.99 18.66 -11.08
CA TYR A 16 -26.00 20.04 -10.61
C TYR A 16 -25.18 20.90 -11.58
N HIS A 17 -25.57 22.15 -11.78
CA HIS A 17 -24.89 23.09 -12.67
C HIS A 17 -24.19 24.18 -11.85
N PHE A 18 -22.94 24.48 -12.17
CA PHE A 18 -22.10 25.48 -11.52
C PHE A 18 -21.35 26.29 -12.58
N GLU A 19 -21.12 27.58 -12.34
CA GLU A 19 -20.37 28.47 -13.26
C GLU A 19 -18.86 28.22 -13.18
N PHE A 20 -18.37 27.78 -12.02
CA PHE A 20 -16.99 27.38 -11.81
C PHE A 20 -16.90 26.28 -10.75
N VAL A 21 -15.92 25.39 -10.88
CA VAL A 21 -15.66 24.30 -9.95
C VAL A 21 -14.17 24.28 -9.62
N VAL A 22 -13.83 24.32 -8.33
CA VAL A 22 -12.47 24.07 -7.85
C VAL A 22 -12.43 22.66 -7.27
N VAL A 23 -11.52 21.82 -7.78
CA VAL A 23 -11.32 20.46 -7.31
C VAL A 23 -10.13 20.43 -6.37
N CYS A 24 -10.39 20.23 -5.08
CA CYS A 24 -9.38 20.19 -4.01
C CYS A 24 -9.19 18.77 -3.44
N THR A 25 -9.23 17.73 -4.28
CA THR A 25 -9.11 16.32 -3.83
C THR A 25 -7.67 15.91 -3.52
N GLY A 26 -6.68 16.77 -3.76
CA GLY A 26 -5.26 16.46 -3.59
C GLY A 26 -4.71 15.54 -4.69
N LYS A 27 -3.38 15.37 -4.70
CA LYS A 27 -2.65 14.47 -5.63
C LYS A 27 -2.71 13.00 -5.15
N TYR A 28 -2.80 12.78 -3.85
CA TYR A 28 -2.72 11.46 -3.23
C TYR A 28 -4.12 10.95 -2.93
N GLY A 29 -4.51 9.84 -3.57
CA GLY A 29 -5.78 9.16 -3.33
C GLY A 29 -5.63 7.88 -2.51
N ASP A 30 -6.77 7.29 -2.15
CA ASP A 30 -6.82 6.06 -1.33
C ASP A 30 -6.49 4.77 -2.11
N ILE A 31 -6.29 4.88 -3.43
CA ILE A 31 -6.01 3.76 -4.31
C ILE A 31 -4.50 3.68 -4.55
N PRO A 32 -3.83 2.62 -4.06
CA PRO A 32 -2.40 2.44 -4.29
C PRO A 32 -2.09 2.12 -5.76
N LEU A 33 -1.07 2.76 -6.32
CA LEU A 33 -0.55 2.40 -7.64
C LEU A 33 0.48 1.27 -7.52
N MET A 34 0.04 0.03 -7.70
CA MET A 34 0.93 -1.12 -7.63
C MET A 34 1.59 -1.39 -8.99
N PRO A 35 2.88 -1.76 -9.02
CA PRO A 35 3.52 -2.21 -10.25
C PRO A 35 2.82 -3.47 -10.78
N THR A 36 2.64 -3.53 -12.09
CA THR A 36 2.11 -4.73 -12.76
C THR A 36 3.25 -5.70 -13.02
N PHE A 37 3.11 -6.92 -12.54
CA PHE A 37 4.08 -7.98 -12.77
C PHE A 37 3.58 -8.96 -13.85
N PRO A 38 4.47 -9.52 -14.67
CA PRO A 38 4.13 -10.66 -15.51
C PRO A 38 3.64 -11.84 -14.68
N ARG A 39 2.88 -12.75 -15.29
CA ARG A 39 2.39 -13.97 -14.62
C ARG A 39 3.53 -14.73 -13.94
N ASN A 40 3.32 -15.13 -12.68
CA ASN A 40 4.25 -15.88 -11.85
C ASN A 40 5.58 -15.16 -11.57
N LYS A 41 5.57 -13.82 -11.62
CA LYS A 41 6.75 -12.98 -11.34
C LYS A 41 6.44 -11.83 -10.39
N GLY A 42 5.23 -11.76 -9.85
CA GLY A 42 4.82 -10.73 -8.91
C GLY A 42 4.73 -11.22 -7.46
N PRO A 43 4.01 -10.47 -6.62
CA PRO A 43 3.74 -10.82 -5.23
C PRO A 43 3.13 -12.21 -5.04
N GLU A 44 2.46 -12.76 -6.06
CA GLU A 44 1.76 -14.04 -6.00
C GLU A 44 2.68 -15.26 -5.80
N VAL A 45 3.95 -15.18 -6.20
CA VAL A 45 4.95 -16.25 -6.00
C VAL A 45 5.85 -15.98 -4.80
N PHE A 46 5.66 -14.86 -4.11
CA PHE A 46 6.46 -14.50 -2.95
C PHE A 46 5.86 -15.10 -1.68
N ASN A 47 6.61 -15.98 -1.01
CA ASN A 47 6.15 -16.66 0.22
C ASN A 47 6.11 -15.75 1.46
N GLY A 48 6.45 -14.47 1.32
CA GLY A 48 6.37 -13.46 2.37
C GLY A 48 5.16 -12.55 2.23
N LYS A 49 5.10 -11.50 3.04
CA LYS A 49 4.01 -10.53 2.99
C LYS A 49 4.40 -9.33 2.13
N VAL A 50 3.56 -8.97 1.16
CA VAL A 50 3.71 -7.73 0.37
C VAL A 50 2.64 -6.73 0.78
N LEU A 51 3.05 -5.50 1.07
CA LEU A 51 2.17 -4.41 1.50
C LEU A 51 2.46 -3.13 0.73
N HIS A 52 1.46 -2.31 0.46
CA HIS A 52 1.68 -0.94 0.05
C HIS A 52 1.74 -0.02 1.28
N THR A 53 2.46 1.10 1.19
CA THR A 53 2.58 2.06 2.31
C THR A 53 1.23 2.61 2.77
N ILE A 54 0.23 2.75 1.88
CA ILE A 54 -1.14 3.12 2.26
C ILE A 54 -1.74 2.13 3.25
N ASP A 55 -1.51 0.82 3.04
CA ASP A 55 -2.05 -0.21 3.93
C ASP A 55 -1.24 -0.32 5.21
N TYR A 56 0.05 -0.01 5.15
CA TYR A 56 0.89 0.15 6.34
C TYR A 56 0.40 1.32 7.22
N CYS A 57 0.12 2.50 6.62
CA CYS A 57 -0.35 3.68 7.35
C CYS A 57 -1.73 3.53 8.00
N LYS A 58 -2.52 2.54 7.60
CA LYS A 58 -3.81 2.21 8.22
C LYS A 58 -3.66 1.42 9.53
N LEU A 59 -2.48 0.83 9.76
CA LEU A 59 -2.19 0.08 10.98
C LEU A 59 -1.96 1.04 12.14
N ASP A 60 -2.33 0.63 13.35
CA ASP A 60 -1.91 1.31 14.56
C ASP A 60 -0.43 1.02 14.88
N LYS A 61 0.11 1.72 15.89
CA LYS A 61 1.53 1.61 16.24
C LYS A 61 1.90 0.21 16.72
N GLU A 62 1.00 -0.46 17.45
CA GLU A 62 1.23 -1.80 17.99
C GLU A 62 1.27 -2.84 16.86
N ALA A 63 0.26 -2.86 15.99
CA ALA A 63 0.21 -3.74 14.83
C ALA A 63 1.38 -3.47 13.87
N THR A 64 1.79 -2.21 13.73
CA THR A 64 2.96 -1.83 12.94
C THR A 64 4.24 -2.41 13.51
N SER A 65 4.47 -2.25 14.82
CA SER A 65 5.62 -2.82 15.52
C SER A 65 5.66 -4.34 15.39
N ASP A 66 4.55 -5.02 15.67
CA ASP A 66 4.46 -6.49 15.57
C ASP A 66 4.59 -7.00 14.13
N LEU A 67 4.17 -6.17 13.16
CA LEU A 67 4.35 -6.46 11.75
C LEU A 67 5.83 -6.50 11.38
N VAL A 68 6.67 -5.59 11.87
CA VAL A 68 8.06 -5.41 11.41
C VAL A 68 9.11 -6.02 12.35
N LYS A 69 8.82 -6.14 13.65
CA LYS A 69 9.75 -6.61 14.68
C LYS A 69 10.18 -8.05 14.43
N GLY A 70 11.48 -8.30 14.53
CA GLY A 70 12.08 -9.62 14.34
C GLY A 70 11.91 -10.19 12.93
N LYS A 71 11.61 -9.36 11.92
CA LYS A 71 11.36 -9.78 10.54
C LYS A 71 12.32 -9.08 9.57
N LYS A 72 12.59 -9.75 8.45
CA LYS A 72 13.41 -9.18 7.37
C LYS A 72 12.53 -8.26 6.54
N VAL A 73 12.74 -6.96 6.62
CA VAL A 73 11.94 -5.98 5.87
C VAL A 73 12.74 -5.43 4.70
N VAL A 74 12.12 -5.43 3.51
CA VAL A 74 12.63 -4.79 2.31
C VAL A 74 11.68 -3.66 1.94
N VAL A 75 12.20 -2.44 1.87
CA VAL A 75 11.45 -1.28 1.40
C VAL A 75 11.83 -0.99 -0.05
N VAL A 76 10.84 -0.95 -0.94
CA VAL A 76 11.05 -0.71 -2.37
C VAL A 76 10.53 0.69 -2.72
N GLY A 77 11.45 1.62 -2.96
CA GLY A 77 11.19 3.02 -3.31
C GLY A 77 12.16 3.97 -2.62
N TYR A 78 12.27 5.20 -3.09
CA TYR A 78 13.26 6.18 -2.59
C TYR A 78 12.65 7.53 -2.15
N LYS A 79 11.32 7.64 -2.15
CA LYS A 79 10.60 8.84 -1.73
C LYS A 79 10.61 9.00 -0.21
N LYS A 80 10.19 10.17 0.29
CA LYS A 80 10.14 10.50 1.73
C LYS A 80 9.52 9.39 2.58
N SER A 81 8.34 8.91 2.18
CA SER A 81 7.64 7.82 2.88
C SER A 81 8.40 6.50 2.91
N ALA A 82 9.27 6.24 1.93
CA ALA A 82 10.10 5.03 1.90
C ALA A 82 11.23 5.14 2.92
N ILE A 83 11.82 6.34 3.02
CA ILE A 83 12.88 6.65 3.98
C ILE A 83 12.33 6.63 5.41
N ASP A 84 11.18 7.27 5.63
CA ASP A 84 10.50 7.29 6.93
C ASP A 84 10.17 5.84 7.38
N LEU A 85 9.61 5.02 6.48
CA LEU A 85 9.32 3.62 6.75
C LEU A 85 10.57 2.78 7.03
N ALA A 86 11.63 2.95 6.24
CA ALA A 86 12.89 2.23 6.43
C ALA A 86 13.51 2.56 7.80
N MET A 87 13.42 3.83 8.22
CA MET A 87 13.85 4.27 9.55
C MET A 87 13.04 3.59 10.66
N GLU A 88 11.71 3.59 10.56
CA GLU A 88 10.83 2.92 11.53
C GLU A 88 11.14 1.43 11.64
N CYS A 89 11.31 0.75 10.51
CA CYS A 89 11.65 -0.67 10.48
C CYS A 89 13.03 -0.94 11.11
N ALA A 90 14.01 -0.07 10.88
CA ALA A 90 15.33 -0.18 11.49
C ALA A 90 15.29 0.05 13.00
N GLN A 91 14.50 1.03 13.46
CA GLN A 91 14.31 1.30 14.89
C GLN A 91 13.61 0.15 15.61
N ALA A 92 12.59 -0.47 14.98
CA ALA A 92 11.87 -1.60 15.53
C ALA A 92 12.72 -2.90 15.58
N ASN A 93 13.72 -3.00 14.70
CA ASN A 93 14.61 -4.16 14.58
C ASN A 93 16.03 -3.87 15.10
N GLN A 94 16.19 -2.95 16.06
CA GLN A 94 17.46 -2.72 16.74
C GLN A 94 17.97 -4.04 17.34
N ALA A 95 19.08 -4.54 16.82
CA ALA A 95 19.54 -5.91 17.03
C ALA A 95 19.89 -6.18 18.50
N THR A 96 19.24 -7.17 19.11
CA THR A 96 19.86 -8.01 20.15
C THR A 96 20.43 -9.24 19.46
N THR A 97 21.68 -9.57 19.75
CA THR A 97 22.57 -10.48 19.00
C THR A 97 22.06 -11.92 18.81
N GLU A 98 20.93 -12.32 19.39
CA GLU A 98 20.39 -13.68 19.34
C GLU A 98 19.22 -13.88 18.35
N GLU A 99 18.52 -12.82 17.92
CA GLU A 99 17.29 -12.95 17.10
C GLU A 99 17.54 -12.95 15.58
N TYR A 100 18.76 -12.60 15.13
CA TYR A 100 19.08 -12.37 13.71
C TYR A 100 18.94 -13.61 12.81
N TYR A 101 19.00 -14.82 13.37
CA TYR A 101 19.04 -16.07 12.59
C TYR A 101 17.67 -16.74 12.36
N ASN A 102 16.63 -16.40 13.15
CA ASN A 102 15.35 -17.13 13.15
C ASN A 102 14.22 -16.44 12.36
N SER A 103 14.47 -15.30 11.74
CA SER A 103 13.45 -14.55 11.00
C SER A 103 13.14 -15.20 9.64
N CYS A 104 12.14 -16.09 9.62
CA CYS A 104 11.70 -16.82 8.42
C CYS A 104 10.77 -16.01 7.49
N THR A 105 10.20 -14.89 7.95
CA THR A 105 9.25 -14.09 7.17
C THR A 105 9.91 -12.84 6.62
N THR A 106 9.92 -12.69 5.30
CA THR A 106 10.33 -11.45 4.62
C THR A 106 9.10 -10.61 4.31
N ILE A 107 9.13 -9.32 4.65
CA ILE A 107 8.08 -8.37 4.30
C ILE A 107 8.65 -7.43 3.24
N ILE A 108 7.93 -7.30 2.13
CA ILE A 108 8.23 -6.31 1.10
C ILE A 108 7.19 -5.20 1.23
N VAL A 109 7.63 -3.99 1.55
CA VAL A 109 6.76 -2.82 1.49
C VAL A 109 7.06 -2.07 0.19
N LEU A 110 6.06 -2.06 -0.69
CA LEU A 110 6.12 -1.40 -1.98
C LEU A 110 5.65 0.04 -1.84
N MET A 111 6.48 0.96 -2.30
CA MET A 111 6.13 2.36 -2.46
C MET A 111 5.89 2.65 -3.93
N SER A 112 4.74 3.24 -4.21
CA SER A 112 4.40 3.68 -5.55
C SER A 112 5.28 4.85 -6.00
N PHE A 113 5.78 4.73 -7.23
CA PHE A 113 6.56 5.74 -7.94
C PHE A 113 5.62 6.89 -8.31
N TRP A 114 5.54 7.94 -7.48
CA TRP A 114 4.68 9.12 -7.75
C TRP A 114 5.47 10.40 -7.94
N ASP A 115 6.30 10.50 -8.97
CA ASP A 115 6.71 11.80 -9.53
C ASP A 115 6.86 11.64 -11.04
N LEU A 116 5.76 11.90 -11.73
CA LEU A 116 5.78 12.74 -12.92
C LEU A 116 4.76 13.85 -12.67
#